data_AF-A0A1X0QSN0-F1
#
_entry.id   AF-A0A1X0QSN0-F1
#
_cell.length_a   1.000
_cell.length_b   1.000
_cell.length_c   1.000
_cell.angle_alpha   90.00
_cell.angle_beta   90.00
_cell.angle_gamma   90.00
#
_symmetry.space_group_name_H-M   'P 1'
#
loop_
_entity.id
_entity.type
_entity.pdbx_description
1 polymer ?
#
loop_
_entity_poly.entity_id
_entity_poly.type
_entity_poly.pdbx_seq_one_letter_code
_entity_poly.pdbx_strand_id
1 'polypeptide(L)'
;MAIVNDSEDNLHLLFERRSGTDTTSKLVMNDKTVKNIIINELLGPNITDYSYQSASTEWSDRMKSDVLYIPTEVSYAQPPILVEIQNSIDQAFMIR
;
A
#
# COMPACT_ATOMS: atom_id res chain seq x y z
N MET A 1 -19.69 20.25 28.39
CA MET A 1 -19.09 20.44 27.05
C MET A 1 -17.58 20.34 27.23
N ALA A 2 -17.03 19.14 27.09
CA ALA A 2 -15.60 18.90 27.21
C ALA A 2 -15.06 18.73 25.79
N ILE A 3 -14.09 19.57 25.43
CA ILE A 3 -13.33 19.44 24.19
C ILE A 3 -12.38 18.28 24.42
N VAL A 4 -12.62 17.17 23.73
CA VAL A 4 -11.70 16.03 23.71
C VAL A 4 -10.61 16.40 22.71
N ASN A 5 -9.38 16.51 23.22
CA ASN A 5 -8.19 16.85 22.46
C ASN A 5 -7.74 15.56 21.75
N ASP A 6 -8.07 15.44 20.46
CA ASP A 6 -7.93 14.23 19.64
C ASP A 6 -6.49 14.00 19.13
N SER A 7 -5.47 14.47 19.86
CA SER A 7 -4.08 14.53 19.39
C SER A 7 -3.12 13.56 20.09
N GLU A 8 -3.60 12.67 20.96
CA GLU A 8 -2.72 11.78 21.74
C GLU A 8 -3.03 10.27 21.64
N ASP A 9 -3.83 9.82 20.66
CA ASP A 9 -4.21 8.39 20.58
C ASP A 9 -3.52 7.59 19.46
N ASN A 10 -2.40 8.09 18.93
CA ASN A 10 -1.54 7.34 18.00
C ASN A 10 -0.44 6.50 18.70
N LEU A 11 -0.34 6.55 20.04
CA LEU A 11 0.70 5.85 20.78
C LEU A 11 0.39 4.36 21.06
N HIS A 12 -0.83 3.89 20.78
CA HIS A 12 -1.33 2.57 21.21
C HIS A 12 -1.84 1.67 20.08
N LEU A 13 -1.45 1.91 18.83
CA LEU A 13 -1.64 0.88 17.81
C LEU A 13 -0.71 -0.30 18.13
N LEU A 14 -1.31 -1.47 18.40
CA LEU A 14 -0.60 -2.76 18.48
C LEU A 14 0.40 -2.86 17.32
N PHE A 15 1.55 -3.48 17.54
CA PHE A 15 2.63 -3.55 16.54
C PHE A 15 2.15 -4.04 15.16
N GLU A 16 1.11 -4.89 15.12
CA GLU A 16 0.44 -5.43 13.93
C GLU A 16 -0.47 -4.43 13.18
N ARG A 17 -0.70 -3.24 13.74
CA ARG A 17 -1.56 -2.17 13.19
C ARG A 17 -0.77 -0.95 12.72
N ARG A 18 0.57 -1.01 12.73
CA ARG A 18 1.38 0.04 12.10
C ARG A 18 1.34 -0.17 10.59
N SER A 19 1.17 0.91 9.81
CA SER A 19 1.35 0.91 8.35
C SER A 19 2.58 0.10 7.96
N GLY A 20 2.46 -0.84 7.02
CA GLY A 20 3.57 -1.68 6.59
C GLY A 20 3.82 -2.95 7.41
N THR A 21 3.02 -3.26 8.45
CA THR A 21 3.22 -4.46 9.30
C THR A 21 2.13 -5.52 9.19
N ASP A 22 0.99 -5.22 8.56
CA ASP A 22 -0.09 -6.19 8.40
C ASP A 22 0.29 -7.27 7.39
N THR A 23 0.59 -8.46 7.92
CA THR A 23 1.01 -9.61 7.11
C THR A 23 -0.16 -10.23 6.34
N THR A 24 -1.39 -10.11 6.85
CA THR A 24 -2.57 -10.71 6.22
C THR A 24 -2.92 -9.97 4.94
N SER A 25 -3.02 -8.64 5.03
CA SER A 25 -3.28 -7.81 3.86
C SER A 25 -2.16 -7.94 2.82
N LYS A 26 -0.90 -7.98 3.25
CA LYS A 26 0.23 -8.24 2.34
C LYS A 26 0.09 -9.55 1.59
N LEU A 27 -0.34 -10.62 2.25
CA LEU A 27 -0.53 -11.91 1.61
C LEU A 27 -1.64 -11.87 0.56
N VAL A 28 -2.80 -11.29 0.91
CA VAL A 28 -3.95 -11.14 0.00
C VAL A 28 -3.57 -10.31 -1.22
N MET A 29 -2.86 -9.20 -1.02
CA MET A 29 -2.48 -8.29 -2.11
C MET A 29 -1.43 -8.90 -3.05
N ASN A 30 -0.55 -9.76 -2.53
CA ASN A 30 0.41 -10.49 -3.37
C ASN A 30 -0.21 -11.69 -4.10
N ASP A 31 -1.46 -12.06 -3.83
CA ASP A 31 -2.18 -13.03 -4.65
C ASP A 31 -2.29 -12.52 -6.10
N LYS A 32 -2.04 -13.42 -7.05
CA LYS A 32 -2.05 -13.08 -8.49
C LYS A 32 -3.38 -12.50 -8.93
N THR A 33 -4.49 -13.04 -8.42
CA THR A 33 -5.85 -12.61 -8.78
C THR A 33 -6.10 -11.20 -8.29
N VAL A 34 -5.79 -10.93 -7.02
CA VAL A 34 -6.00 -9.61 -6.41
C VAL A 34 -5.13 -8.54 -7.08
N LYS A 35 -3.85 -8.83 -7.30
CA LYS A 35 -2.95 -7.95 -8.03
C LYS A 35 -3.48 -7.61 -9.43
N ASN A 36 -3.94 -8.61 -10.19
CA ASN A 36 -4.48 -8.38 -11.54
C ASN A 36 -5.77 -7.58 -11.54
N ILE A 37 -6.65 -7.77 -10.55
CA ILE A 37 -7.85 -6.95 -10.37
C ILE A 37 -7.44 -5.48 -10.18
N ILE A 38 -6.52 -5.21 -9.25
CA ILE A 38 -6.06 -3.83 -8.96
C ILE A 38 -5.45 -3.17 -10.19
N ILE A 39 -4.57 -3.87 -10.89
CA ILE A 39 -3.88 -3.33 -12.06
C ILE A 39 -4.87 -3.02 -13.18
N ASN A 40 -5.78 -3.94 -13.48
CA ASN A 40 -6.75 -3.76 -14.55
C ASN A 40 -7.77 -2.66 -14.22
N GLU A 41 -8.13 -2.47 -12.95
CA GLU A 41 -8.99 -1.38 -12.52
C GLU A 41 -8.31 -0.01 -12.67
N LEU A 42 -7.01 0.08 -12.36
CA LEU A 42 -6.26 1.34 -12.42
C LEU A 42 -5.84 1.71 -13.85
N LEU A 43 -5.42 0.73 -14.65
CA LEU A 43 -4.74 0.96 -15.94
C LEU A 43 -5.52 0.42 -17.14
N GLY A 44 -6.63 -0.29 -16.92
CA GLY A 44 -7.51 -0.82 -17.94
C GLY A 44 -7.23 -2.29 -18.32
N PRO A 45 -8.15 -2.91 -19.08
CA PRO A 45 -8.17 -4.36 -19.33
C PRO A 45 -7.09 -4.86 -20.31
N ASN A 46 -6.31 -3.96 -20.91
CA ASN A 46 -5.26 -4.33 -21.87
C ASN A 46 -3.94 -4.70 -21.19
N ILE A 47 -3.89 -4.64 -19.86
CA ILE A 47 -2.69 -4.97 -19.09
C ILE A 47 -2.67 -6.47 -18.81
N THR A 48 -1.57 -7.12 -19.19
CA THR A 48 -1.44 -8.58 -19.07
C THR A 48 -1.05 -9.00 -17.65
N ASP A 49 -1.45 -10.21 -17.25
CA ASP A 49 -1.18 -10.79 -15.92
C ASP A 49 0.30 -10.85 -15.48
N TYR A 50 1.24 -10.63 -16.39
CA TYR A 50 2.69 -10.71 -16.16
C TYR A 50 3.40 -9.36 -16.30
N SER A 51 2.64 -8.29 -16.53
CA SER A 51 3.18 -6.95 -16.73
C SER A 51 3.67 -6.29 -15.44
N TYR A 52 3.30 -6.83 -14.27
CA TYR A 52 3.74 -6.32 -12.97
C TYR A 52 4.18 -7.44 -12.03
N GLN A 53 5.23 -7.14 -11.26
CA GLN A 53 5.74 -7.97 -10.18
C GLN A 53 5.76 -7.20 -8.86
N SER A 54 5.64 -7.94 -7.76
CA SER A 54 5.80 -7.35 -6.43
C SER A 54 7.27 -7.04 -6.16
N ALA A 55 7.52 -5.89 -5.54
CA ALA A 55 8.85 -5.42 -5.22
C ALA A 55 9.06 -5.27 -3.70
N SER A 56 10.31 -5.01 -3.30
CA SER A 56 10.63 -4.67 -1.91
C SER A 56 9.89 -3.40 -1.49
N THR A 57 9.34 -3.41 -0.28
CA THR A 57 8.67 -2.27 0.33
C THR A 57 9.45 -1.66 1.48
N GLU A 58 10.71 -2.06 1.65
CA GLU A 58 11.64 -1.44 2.60
C GLU A 58 12.40 -0.29 1.92
N TRP A 59 12.29 0.90 2.50
CA TRP A 59 12.88 2.12 1.98
C TRP A 59 14.18 2.48 2.72
N SER A 60 15.00 3.36 2.13
CA SER A 60 16.32 3.74 2.67
C SER A 60 16.26 4.47 4.00
N ASP A 61 15.13 5.08 4.32
CA ASP A 61 14.82 5.75 5.59
C ASP A 61 14.25 4.78 6.66
N ARG A 62 14.26 3.46 6.37
CA ARG A 62 13.70 2.39 7.20
C ARG A 62 12.18 2.41 7.33
N MET A 63 11.49 3.23 6.54
CA MET A 63 10.05 3.12 6.42
C MET A 63 9.69 1.86 5.62
N LYS A 64 8.49 1.35 5.87
CA LYS A 64 7.96 0.18 5.18
C LYS A 64 6.57 0.47 4.65
N SER A 65 6.39 0.24 3.37
CA SER A 65 5.07 0.26 2.74
C SER A 65 4.40 -1.12 2.84
N ASP A 66 3.09 -1.14 2.57
CA ASP A 66 2.38 -2.41 2.50
C ASP A 66 2.79 -3.20 1.25
N VAL A 67 2.48 -2.72 0.06
CA VAL A 67 2.75 -3.43 -1.21
C VAL A 67 3.18 -2.48 -2.33
N LEU A 68 4.18 -2.88 -3.10
CA LEU A 68 4.64 -2.18 -4.30
C LEU A 68 4.61 -3.13 -5.50
N TYR A 69 3.90 -2.74 -6.56
CA TYR A 69 3.97 -3.39 -7.86
C TYR A 69 4.82 -2.56 -8.81
N ILE A 70 5.83 -3.18 -9.40
CA ILE A 70 6.65 -2.56 -10.44
C ILE A 70 6.39 -3.25 -11.78
N PRO A 71 6.39 -2.49 -12.89
CA PRO A 71 6.31 -3.07 -14.22
C PRO A 71 7.48 -4.04 -14.46
N THR A 72 7.21 -5.13 -15.17
CA THR A 72 8.27 -6.04 -15.65
C THR A 72 9.00 -5.45 -16.85
N GLU A 73 8.32 -4.62 -17.65
CA GLU A 73 8.88 -3.82 -18.72
C GLU A 73 8.68 -2.33 -18.42
N VAL A 74 9.78 -1.57 -18.39
CA VAL A 74 9.71 -0.15 -18.06
C VAL A 74 9.18 0.62 -19.27
N SER A 75 7.97 1.17 -19.15
CA SER A 75 7.38 2.08 -20.13
C SER A 75 6.66 3.24 -19.44
N TYR A 76 6.56 4.39 -20.09
CA TYR A 76 5.81 5.55 -19.56
C TYR A 76 4.32 5.27 -19.35
N ALA A 77 3.78 4.23 -20.00
CA ALA A 77 2.38 3.82 -19.87
C ALA A 77 2.13 2.92 -18.66
N GLN A 78 3.18 2.44 -17.98
CA GLN A 78 3.09 1.53 -16.85
C GLN A 78 3.86 2.11 -15.66
N PRO A 79 3.23 2.96 -14.83
CA PRO A 79 3.87 3.50 -13.64
C PRO A 79 3.93 2.44 -12.52
N PRO A 80 4.90 2.51 -11.60
CA PRO A 80 4.84 1.75 -10.35
C PRO A 80 3.55 2.05 -9.57
N ILE A 81 2.98 1.02 -8.94
CA ILE A 81 1.75 1.13 -8.15
C ILE A 81 2.10 0.82 -6.69
N LEU A 82 2.00 1.83 -5.83
CA LEU A 82 2.10 1.67 -4.39
C LEU A 82 0.70 1.48 -3.80
N VAL A 83 0.52 0.46 -2.97
CA VAL A 83 -0.74 0.24 -2.25
C VAL A 83 -0.46 0.23 -0.74
N GLU A 84 -1.19 1.08 -0.02
CA GLU A 84 -1.18 1.18 1.43
C GLU A 84 -2.58 0.86 1.96
N ILE A 85 -2.64 0.06 3.03
CA ILE A 85 -3.89 -0.38 3.64
C ILE A 85 -3.94 0.19 5.05
N GLN A 86 -4.87 1.11 5.27
CA GLN A 86 -5.02 1.80 6.55
C GLN A 86 -6.42 1.58 7.12
N ASN A 87 -6.49 1.37 8.44
CA ASN A 87 -7.75 1.36 9.17
C ASN A 87 -8.36 2.77 9.28
N SER A 88 -7.52 3.79 9.37
CA SER A 88 -7.91 5.19 9.43
C SER A 88 -6.94 6.03 8.59
N ILE A 89 -7.48 6.90 7.75
CA ILE A 89 -6.70 7.85 6.94
C ILE A 89 -6.87 9.23 7.56
N ASP A 90 -5.76 9.82 8.02
CA ASP A 90 -5.72 11.19 8.53
C ASP A 90 -4.80 12.08 7.67
N GLN A 91 -4.81 13.38 7.93
CA GLN A 91 -3.99 14.32 7.17
C GLN A 91 -2.49 14.04 7.34
N ALA A 92 -2.05 13.58 8.51
CA ALA A 92 -0.65 13.26 8.77
C ALA A 92 -0.17 12.08 7.91
N PHE A 93 -1.04 11.10 7.68
CA PHE A 93 -0.81 9.99 6.76
C PHE A 93 -0.73 10.46 5.30
N MET A 94 -1.65 11.34 4.88
CA MET A 94 -1.72 11.79 3.48
C MET A 94 -0.54 12.67 3.04
N ILE A 95 0.20 13.29 3.97
CA ILE A 95 1.35 14.16 3.68
C ILE A 95 2.71 13.48 3.84
N ARG A 96 2.75 12.16 4.03
CA ARG A 96 3.99 11.38 4.10
C ARG A 96 4.71 11.31 2.75
#